data_AF-A0A5J4P812-F1
#
_entry.id   AF-A0A5J4P812-F1
#
_cell.length_a   1.000
_cell.length_b   1.000
_cell.length_c   1.000
_cell.angle_alpha   90.00
_cell.angle_beta   90.00
_cell.angle_gamma   90.00
#
_symmetry.space_group_name_H-M   'P 1'
#
loop_
_entity.id
_entity.type
_entity.pdbx_description
1 polymer ?
#
loop_
_entity_poly.entity_id
_entity_poly.type
_entity_poly.pdbx_seq_one_letter_code
_entity_poly.pdbx_strand_id
1 'polypeptide(L)' 'HISVNETGYNIEQIIDGETVAEVLDYVQYNPKKLVRTLETWVAKSIKEGRISVEEGKEFLSNYRSGLYGYTYLE' A
#
# COMPACT_ATOMS: atom_id res chain seq x y z
N HIS A 1 -9.83 11.55 -19.01
CA HIS A 1 -10.39 12.06 -20.27
C HIS A 1 -9.74 13.40 -20.61
N ILE A 2 -9.34 13.62 -21.87
CA ILE A 2 -8.72 14.87 -22.32
C ILE A 2 -9.52 15.38 -23.52
N SER A 3 -9.98 16.62 -23.44
CA SER A 3 -10.60 17.35 -24.56
C SER A 3 -9.59 18.30 -25.18
N VAL A 4 -9.64 18.48 -26.50
CA VAL A 4 -8.74 19.39 -27.24
C VAL A 4 -9.56 20.45 -27.97
N ASN A 5 -9.11 21.69 -27.96
CA ASN A 5 -9.69 22.82 -28.69
C ASN A 5 -8.59 23.62 -29.43
N GLU A 6 -8.99 24.67 -30.17
CA GLU A 6 -8.08 25.47 -30.99
C GLU A 6 -6.95 26.17 -30.20
N THR A 7 -7.14 26.33 -28.88
CA THR A 7 -6.19 27.01 -27.99
C THR A 7 -5.37 26.06 -27.10
N GLY A 8 -5.65 24.76 -27.12
CA GLY A 8 -4.92 23.78 -26.30
C GLY A 8 -5.76 22.57 -25.89
N TYR A 9 -5.44 21.99 -24.74
CA TYR A 9 -6.14 20.82 -24.18
C TYR A 9 -6.59 21.09 -22.74
N ASN A 10 -7.62 20.37 -22.31
CA ASN A 10 -8.12 20.36 -20.95
C ASN A 10 -8.22 18.93 -20.41
N ILE A 11 -7.81 18.71 -19.17
CA ILE A 11 -7.96 17.42 -18.49
C ILE A 11 -9.33 17.45 -17.81
N GLU A 12 -10.30 16.77 -18.41
CA GLU A 12 -11.68 16.79 -17.91
C GLU A 12 -11.93 15.76 -16.80
N GLN A 13 -11.19 14.66 -16.82
CA GLN A 13 -11.37 13.59 -15.84
C GLN A 13 -10.06 12.88 -15.57
N ILE A 14 -9.75 12.70 -14.28
CA ILE A 14 -8.69 11.84 -13.78
C ILE A 14 -9.39 10.68 -13.06
N ILE A 15 -8.94 9.46 -13.33
CA ILE A 15 -9.34 8.27 -12.57
C ILE A 15 -8.08 7.82 -11.86
N ASP A 16 -8.12 7.85 -10.54
CA ASP A 16 -7.00 7.41 -9.71
C ASP A 16 -6.84 5.88 -9.85
N GLY A 17 -5.59 5.42 -9.85
CA GLY A 17 -5.30 4.00 -9.79
C GLY A 17 -5.73 3.42 -8.44
N GLU A 18 -5.92 2.11 -8.40
CA GLU A 18 -6.24 1.43 -7.16
C GLU A 18 -4.97 1.14 -6.36
N THR A 19 -5.12 1.03 -5.06
CA THR A 19 -4.09 0.55 -4.14
C THR A 19 -4.05 -0.97 -4.14
N VAL A 20 -2.92 -1.55 -3.70
CA VAL A 20 -2.81 -3.01 -3.53
C VAL A 20 -3.88 -3.54 -2.55
N ALA A 21 -4.23 -2.75 -1.54
CA ALA A 21 -5.29 -3.06 -0.58
C ALA A 21 -6.67 -3.20 -1.24
N GLU A 22 -7.02 -2.31 -2.16
CA GLU A 22 -8.30 -2.35 -2.90
C GLU A 22 -8.37 -3.56 -3.81
N VAL A 23 -7.28 -3.85 -4.54
CA VAL A 23 -7.20 -5.05 -5.38
C VAL A 23 -7.32 -6.33 -4.55
N LEU A 24 -6.71 -6.38 -3.37
CA LEU A 24 -6.79 -7.53 -2.46
C LEU A 24 -8.21 -7.71 -1.88
N ASP A 25 -8.95 -6.63 -1.69
CA ASP A 25 -10.35 -6.70 -1.23
C ASP A 25 -11.24 -7.40 -2.27
N TYR A 26 -10.98 -7.20 -3.58
CA TYR A 26 -11.69 -7.88 -4.67
C TYR A 26 -11.58 -9.40 -4.63
N VAL A 27 -10.41 -9.89 -4.20
CA VAL A 27 -10.15 -11.32 -4.01
C VAL A 27 -10.41 -11.77 -2.57
N GLN A 28 -11.22 -11.01 -1.83
CA GLN A 28 -11.73 -11.33 -0.49
C GLN A 28 -10.65 -11.43 0.60
N TYR A 29 -9.48 -10.84 0.38
CA TYR A 29 -8.52 -10.63 1.46
C TYR A 29 -8.92 -9.40 2.26
N ASN A 30 -8.59 -9.41 3.55
CA ASN A 30 -8.84 -8.26 4.43
C ASN A 30 -7.50 -7.56 4.74
N PRO A 31 -7.19 -6.41 4.12
CA PRO A 31 -5.93 -5.69 4.33
C PRO A 31 -5.62 -5.41 5.81
N LYS A 32 -6.65 -5.09 6.61
CA LYS A 32 -6.47 -4.86 8.06
C LYS A 32 -6.04 -6.14 8.80
N LYS A 33 -6.56 -7.31 8.41
CA LYS A 33 -6.12 -8.60 8.98
C LYS A 33 -4.68 -8.95 8.57
N LEU A 34 -4.29 -8.63 7.33
CA LEU A 34 -2.93 -8.85 6.85
C LEU A 34 -1.91 -8.03 7.66
N VAL A 35 -2.18 -6.74 7.84
CA VAL A 35 -1.36 -5.85 8.67
C VAL A 35 -1.25 -6.36 10.11
N ARG A 36 -2.36 -6.74 10.76
CA ARG A 36 -2.34 -7.26 12.14
C ARG A 36 -1.55 -8.56 12.28
N THR A 37 -1.64 -9.43 11.27
CA THR A 37 -0.86 -10.68 11.23
C THR A 37 0.62 -10.36 11.21
N LEU A 38 1.02 -9.40 10.38
CA LEU A 38 2.41 -8.99 10.28
C LEU A 38 2.93 -8.31 11.56
N GLU A 39 2.14 -7.44 12.18
CA GLU A 39 2.47 -6.84 13.48
C GLU A 39 2.76 -7.90 14.54
N THR A 40 1.96 -8.97 14.56
CA THR A 40 2.15 -10.10 15.48
C THR A 40 3.47 -10.82 15.21
N TRP A 41 3.82 -11.05 13.94
CA TRP A 41 5.08 -11.69 13.57
C TRP A 41 6.29 -10.82 13.90
N VAL A 42 6.23 -9.52 13.61
CA VAL A 42 7.30 -8.57 13.94
C VAL A 42 7.50 -8.50 15.45
N ALA A 43 6.44 -8.38 16.24
CA ALA A 43 6.53 -8.36 17.70
C ALA A 43 7.16 -9.64 18.25
N LYS A 44 6.83 -10.80 17.67
CA LYS A 44 7.45 -12.08 18.03
C LYS A 44 8.94 -12.11 17.68
N SER A 45 9.33 -11.66 16.49
CA SER A 45 10.72 -11.62 16.05
C SER A 45 11.59 -10.68 16.90
N ILE A 46 11.05 -9.54 17.33
CA ILE A 46 11.71 -8.62 18.29
C ILE A 46 11.91 -9.34 19.63
N LYS A 47 10.86 -9.99 20.16
CA LYS A 47 10.93 -10.70 21.44
C LYS A 47 11.96 -11.84 21.40
N GLU A 48 12.12 -12.49 20.25
CA GLU A 48 13.11 -13.56 20.04
C GLU A 48 14.51 -13.02 19.72
N GLY A 49 14.71 -11.70 19.68
CA GLY A 49 16.00 -11.08 19.41
C GLY A 49 16.51 -11.28 17.98
N ARG A 50 15.63 -11.62 17.03
CA ARG A 50 16.00 -11.84 15.62
C ARG A 50 16.18 -10.53 14.85
N ILE A 51 15.47 -9.49 15.27
CA ILE A 51 15.51 -8.13 14.74
C ILE A 51 15.41 -7.15 15.90
N SER A 52 15.96 -5.96 15.71
CA SER A 52 15.80 -4.80 16.60
C SER A 52 14.39 -4.21 16.52
N VAL A 53 14.08 -3.34 17.49
CA VAL A 53 12.81 -2.60 17.49
C VAL A 53 12.73 -1.66 16.29
N GLU A 54 13.86 -1.03 15.93
CA GLU A 54 14.00 -0.11 14.82
C GLU A 54 13.75 -0.83 13.49
N GLU A 55 14.40 -1.97 13.25
CA GLU A 55 14.17 -2.80 12.06
C GLU A 55 12.72 -3.28 11.97
N GLY A 56 12.10 -3.64 13.09
CA GLY A 56 10.69 -4.03 13.13
C GLY A 56 9.74 -2.90 12.75
N LYS A 57 10.00 -1.66 13.21
CA LYS A 57 9.22 -0.47 12.82
C LYS A 57 9.38 -0.16 11.34
N GLU A 58 10.61 -0.21 10.84
CA GLU A 58 10.91 0.01 9.42
C GLU A 58 10.20 -1.04 8.55
N PHE A 59 10.24 -2.31 8.94
CA PHE A 59 9.56 -3.38 8.22
C PHE A 59 8.05 -3.14 8.11
N LEU A 60 7.40 -2.77 9.21
CA LEU A 60 5.96 -2.46 9.23
C LEU A 60 5.63 -1.22 8.39
N SER A 61 6.49 -0.21 8.41
CA SER A 61 6.35 0.98 7.57
C SER A 61 6.39 0.62 6.09
N ASN A 62 7.42 -0.12 5.67
CA ASN A 62 7.61 -0.54 4.28
C ASN A 62 6.43 -1.40 3.80
N TYR A 63 5.96 -2.33 4.62
CA TYR A 63 4.80 -3.14 4.29
C TYR A 63 3.52 -2.31 4.11
N ARG A 64 3.25 -1.37 5.03
CA ARG A 64 2.09 -0.48 4.94
C ARG A 64 2.19 0.43 3.70
N SER A 65 3.38 0.93 3.40
CA SER A 65 3.62 1.74 2.20
C SER A 65 3.29 0.94 0.93
N GLY A 66 3.75 -0.30 0.81
CA GLY A 66 3.45 -1.13 -0.35
C GLY A 66 1.97 -1.55 -0.43
N LEU A 67 1.32 -1.80 0.71
CA LEU A 67 -0.08 -2.22 0.75
C LEU A 67 -1.06 -1.08 0.40
N TYR A 68 -0.77 0.14 0.84
CA TYR A 68 -1.62 1.31 0.61
C TYR A 68 -1.11 2.24 -0.49
N GLY A 69 0.04 1.92 -1.10
CA GLY A 69 0.54 2.55 -2.30
C GLY A 69 -0.24 2.11 -3.53
N TYR A 70 -0.09 2.88 -4.61
CA TYR A 70 -0.68 2.55 -5.91
C TYR A 70 -0.10 1.24 -6.45
N THR A 71 -0.90 0.51 -7.22
CA THR A 71 -0.49 -0.79 -7.80
C THR A 71 0.60 -0.69 -8.87
N TYR A 72 0.96 0.52 -9.29
CA TYR A 72 2.01 0.76 -10.28
C TYR A 72 3.34 1.02 -9.59
N LEU A 73 4.43 0.60 -10.25
CA LEU A 73 5.80 0.87 -9.80
C LEU A 73 6.00 2.37 -9.56
N GLU A 74 6.50 2.72 -8.37
CA GLU A 74 7.05 4.05 -8.07
C GLU A 74 8.44 4.23 -8.69
#